data_AF-A0A960TZS4-F1
#
_entry.id   AF-A0A960TZS4-F1
#
_cell.length_a   1.000
_cell.length_b   1.000
_cell.length_c   1.000
_cell.angle_alpha   90.00
_cell.angle_beta   90.00
_cell.angle_gamma   90.00
#
_symmetry.space_group_name_H-M   'P 1'
#
loop_
_entity.id
_entity.type
_entity.pdbx_description
1 polymer ?
#
loop_
_entity_poly.entity_id
_entity_poly.type
_entity_poly.pdbx_seq_one_letter_code
_entity_poly.pdbx_strand_id
1 'polypeptide(L)' 'MGLLDGKVAVITGAGNGIGRAYAHAFAKEGAKVV' A
#
# COMPACT_ATOMS: atom_id res chain seq x y z
N MET A 1 8.11 -8.44 10.93
CA MET A 1 6.77 -7.81 10.82
C MET A 1 7.01 -6.44 10.22
N GLY A 2 6.38 -6.11 9.08
CA GLY A 2 6.59 -4.84 8.39
C GLY A 2 5.99 -3.66 9.16
N LEU A 3 6.37 -2.43 8.80
CA LEU A 3 5.94 -1.22 9.51
C LEU A 3 4.41 -1.03 9.52
N LEU A 4 3.72 -1.56 8.51
CA LEU A 4 2.30 -1.38 8.28
C LEU A 4 1.48 -2.64 8.54
N ASP A 5 2.06 -3.63 9.22
CA ASP A 5 1.39 -4.92 9.41
C ASP A 5 0.08 -4.77 10.18
N GLY A 6 -0.95 -5.46 9.68
CA GLY A 6 -2.31 -5.39 10.21
C GLY A 6 -3.04 -4.05 9.99
N LYS A 7 -2.47 -3.11 9.23
CA LYS A 7 -3.13 -1.83 8.89
C LYS A 7 -3.90 -1.93 7.58
N VAL A 8 -4.89 -1.04 7.42
CA VAL A 8 -5.61 -0.83 6.16
C VAL A 8 -5.20 0.52 5.58
N ALA A 9 -4.82 0.54 4.30
CA ALA A 9 -4.42 1.75 3.59
C ALA A 9 -5.30 1.96 2.37
N VAL A 10 -5.96 3.13 2.27
CA VAL A 10 -6.75 3.52 1.10
C VAL A 10 -5.86 4.36 0.19
N ILE A 11 -5.64 3.91 -1.05
CA ILE A 11 -4.74 4.58 -1.99
C ILE A 11 -5.48 4.92 -3.28
N THR A 12 -5.68 6.21 -3.52
CA THR A 12 -6.26 6.70 -4.77
C THR A 12 -5.20 6.80 -5.88
N GLY A 13 -5.62 6.72 -7.14
CA GLY A 13 -4.69 6.81 -8.28
C GLY A 13 -3.70 5.64 -8.38
N ALA A 14 -4.02 4.47 -7.81
CA ALA A 14 -3.13 3.30 -7.79
C ALA A 14 -2.94 2.59 -9.15
N GLY A 15 -3.56 3.09 -10.23
CA GLY A 15 -3.45 2.50 -11.56
C GLY A 15 -2.07 2.64 -12.21
N ASN A 16 -1.34 3.72 -11.93
CA ASN A 16 -0.01 3.96 -12.47
C ASN A 16 0.83 4.90 -11.58
N GLY A 17 2.07 5.16 -12.00
CA GLY A 17 2.96 6.14 -11.38
C GLY A 17 3.14 5.96 -9.87
N ILE A 18 3.05 7.08 -9.16
CA ILE A 18 3.35 7.17 -7.73
C ILE A 18 2.31 6.38 -6.90
N GLY A 19 1.02 6.46 -7.24
CA GLY A 19 -0.03 5.73 -6.53
C GLY A 19 0.20 4.22 -6.58
N ARG A 20 0.55 3.68 -7.76
CA ARG A 20 0.88 2.26 -7.92
C ARG A 20 2.13 1.86 -7.12
N ALA A 21 3.16 2.70 -7.13
CA ALA A 21 4.40 2.44 -6.39
C ALA A 21 4.13 2.36 -4.87
N TYR A 22 3.36 3.29 -4.33
CA TYR A 22 2.99 3.27 -2.91
C TYR A 22 2.08 2.10 -2.56
N ALA A 23 1.11 1.73 -3.40
CA ALA A 23 0.28 0.54 -3.18
C ALA A 23 1.11 -0.73 -3.01
N HIS A 24 2.11 -0.93 -3.88
CA HIS A 24 3.00 -2.08 -3.77
C HIS A 24 3.93 -2.00 -2.55
N ALA A 25 4.48 -0.82 -2.25
CA ALA A 25 5.33 -0.64 -1.07
C ALA A 25 4.56 -0.91 0.23
N PHE A 26 3.33 -0.41 0.32
CA PHE A 26 2.50 -0.56 1.53
C PHE A 26 2.06 -2.00 1.74
N ALA A 27 1.70 -2.70 0.65
CA ALA A 27 1.39 -4.13 0.71
C ALA A 27 2.61 -4.96 1.17
N LYS A 28 3.83 -4.61 0.75
CA LYS A 28 5.07 -5.28 1.21
C LYS A 28 5.31 -5.10 2.71
N GLU A 29 4.92 -3.95 3.25
CA GLU A 29 5.00 -3.67 4.69
C GLU A 29 3.85 -4.28 5.52
N GLY A 30 2.96 -5.05 4.89
CA GLY A 30 1.89 -5.80 5.56
C GLY A 30 0.53 -5.09 5.61
N ALA A 31 0.37 -3.96 4.91
CA ALA A 31 -0.92 -3.31 4.82
C ALA A 31 -1.89 -4.05 3.89
N LYS A 32 -3.16 -4.12 4.28
CA LYS A 32 -4.25 -4.40 3.34
C LYS A 32 -4.58 -3.12 2.57
N VAL A 33 -4.22 -3.07 1.29
CA VAL A 33 -4.46 -1.90 0.43
C VAL A 33 -5.83 -2.00 -0.24
N VAL A 34 -6.57 -0.88 -0.25
CA VAL A 34 -7.87 -0.70 -0.93
C VAL A 34 -7.80 0.46 -1.92
#